data_AF-A0A484W0Q7-F1
#
_entry.id   AF-A0A484W0Q7-F1
#
_cell.length_a   1.000
_cell.length_b   1.000
_cell.length_c   1.000
_cell.angle_alpha   90.00
_cell.angle_beta   90.00
_cell.angle_gamma   90.00
#
_symmetry.space_group_name_H-M   'P 1'
#
loop_
_entity.id
_entity.type
_entity.pdbx_description
1 polymer ?
#
loop_
_entity_poly.entity_id
_entity_poly.type
_entity_poly.pdbx_seq_one_letter_code
_entity_poly.pdbx_strand_id
1 'polypeptide(L)'
;MAFEERYYREELDYLRQLGKLLAQEKPHLAHFLAEKEGDPDVERLMEAFAFMSGSLRQKLEDEFPEFTHGLIRMLWANYLRPVPAMTVIAYEPKTDQLKVPVQVCRNELIRSRSEKSSLTAQKVLPDNHDKIVSSVACHFTLARDIWLQPLRILDTRNASSLKEGIIDISFTADNNVSPAMLDLNKITFWLGNEDDYTRHQLYLWFCECPDGCGTDCRRVPPAAAGSVAGGGGF
;
A
#
# COMPACT_ATOMS: atom_id res chain seq x y z
N MET A 1 22.74 0.09 -22.95
CA MET A 1 21.68 1.13 -23.03
C MET A 1 21.63 1.67 -24.44
N ALA A 2 20.44 2.00 -24.92
CA ALA A 2 20.29 2.73 -26.18
C ALA A 2 20.68 4.20 -25.94
N PHE A 3 21.42 4.79 -26.86
CA PHE A 3 21.78 6.20 -26.79
C PHE A 3 20.53 7.07 -26.96
N GLU A 4 20.34 8.04 -26.06
CA GLU A 4 19.23 8.97 -26.12
C GLU A 4 19.61 10.20 -26.97
N GLU A 5 18.84 10.46 -28.03
CA GLU A 5 19.08 11.58 -28.95
C GLU A 5 19.11 12.95 -28.25
N ARG A 6 18.40 13.07 -27.12
CA ARG A 6 18.36 14.30 -26.33
C ARG A 6 19.76 14.77 -25.92
N TYR A 7 20.62 13.87 -25.44
CA TYR A 7 21.96 14.24 -24.99
C TYR A 7 22.84 14.74 -26.12
N TYR A 8 22.73 14.14 -27.31
CA TYR A 8 23.45 14.62 -28.49
C TYR A 8 23.04 16.05 -28.87
N ARG A 9 21.72 16.31 -28.94
CA ARG A 9 21.21 17.62 -29.33
C ARG A 9 21.57 18.69 -28.30
N GLU A 10 21.43 18.38 -27.01
CA GLU A 10 21.80 19.29 -25.92
C GLU A 10 23.29 19.65 -25.95
N GLU A 11 24.17 18.67 -26.13
CA GLU A 11 25.62 18.91 -26.20
C GLU A 11 26.01 19.68 -27.47
N LEU A 12 25.37 19.40 -28.61
CA LEU A 12 25.62 20.13 -29.85
C LEU A 12 25.18 21.60 -29.74
N ASP A 13 24.02 21.85 -29.16
CA ASP A 13 23.53 23.21 -28.92
C ASP A 13 24.39 23.93 -27.88
N TYR A 14 24.82 23.24 -26.83
CA TYR A 14 25.77 23.77 -25.84
C TYR A 14 27.08 24.20 -26.49
N LEU A 15 27.70 23.36 -27.33
CA LEU A 15 28.93 23.68 -28.05
C LEU A 15 28.76 24.91 -28.96
N ARG A 16 27.63 25.01 -29.66
CA ARG A 16 27.32 26.15 -30.53
C ARG A 16 27.13 27.45 -29.73
N GLN A 17 26.46 27.39 -28.58
CA GLN A 17 26.29 28.53 -27.69
C GLN A 17 27.62 28.97 -27.09
N LEU A 18 28.43 28.01 -26.63
CA LEU A 18 29.74 28.25 -26.06
C LEU A 18 30.69 28.87 -27.10
N GLY A 19 30.68 28.36 -28.33
CA GLY A 19 31.46 28.91 -29.44
C GLY A 19 31.12 30.38 -29.73
N LYS A 20 29.83 30.74 -29.71
CA LYS A 20 29.38 32.13 -29.87
C LYS A 20 29.86 33.04 -28.74
N LEU A 21 29.80 32.59 -27.49
CA LEU A 21 30.27 33.37 -26.34
C LEU A 21 31.79 33.57 -26.40
N LEU A 22 32.56 32.52 -26.69
CA LEU A 22 34.00 32.60 -26.84
C LEU A 22 34.44 33.51 -27.98
N ALA A 23 33.69 33.54 -29.08
CA ALA A 23 33.93 34.45 -30.18
C ALA A 23 33.73 35.92 -29.82
N GLN A 24 32.77 36.23 -28.94
CA GLN A 24 32.55 37.59 -28.44
C GLN A 24 33.70 38.05 -27.54
N GLU A 25 34.21 37.16 -26.68
CA GLU A 25 35.35 37.47 -25.80
C GLU A 25 36.69 37.52 -26.56
N LYS A 26 36.88 36.62 -27.52
CA LYS A 26 38.13 36.45 -28.28
C LYS A 26 37.86 36.58 -29.78
N PRO A 27 37.89 37.81 -30.32
CA PRO A 27 37.53 38.06 -31.72
C PRO A 27 38.46 37.37 -32.72
N HIS A 28 39.72 37.10 -32.35
CA HIS A 28 40.65 36.35 -33.19
C HIS A 28 40.27 34.87 -33.38
N LEU A 29 39.42 34.30 -32.51
CA LEU A 29 38.89 32.94 -32.62
C LEU A 29 37.49 32.89 -33.24
N ALA A 30 36.86 34.05 -33.46
CA ALA A 30 35.47 34.12 -33.91
C ALA A 30 35.23 33.41 -35.26
N HIS A 31 36.19 33.52 -36.17
CA HIS A 31 36.14 32.86 -37.48
C HIS A 31 36.14 31.32 -37.39
N PHE A 32 36.68 30.75 -36.30
CA PHE A 32 36.71 29.30 -36.10
C PHE A 32 35.51 28.78 -35.30
N LEU A 33 34.84 29.62 -34.50
CA LEU A 33 33.90 29.19 -33.45
C LEU A 33 32.46 29.73 -33.60
N ALA A 34 32.25 30.88 -34.25
CA ALA A 34 30.94 31.53 -34.30
C ALA A 34 30.24 31.46 -35.68
N GLU A 35 30.99 31.34 -36.76
CA GLU A 35 30.43 31.31 -38.11
C GLU A 35 29.97 29.90 -38.48
N LYS A 36 28.68 29.78 -38.85
CA LYS A 36 28.08 28.52 -39.33
C LYS A 36 28.46 28.20 -40.79
N GLU A 37 29.25 29.08 -41.42
CA GLU A 37 29.80 28.96 -42.78
C GLU A 37 31.20 28.32 -42.80
N GLY A 38 31.64 27.75 -41.67
CA GLY A 38 32.85 26.95 -41.60
C GLY A 38 32.78 25.66 -42.44
N ASP A 39 33.95 25.06 -42.66
CA ASP A 39 34.12 23.82 -43.41
C ASP A 39 33.15 22.71 -42.92
N PRO A 40 32.37 22.05 -43.79
CA PRO A 40 31.46 20.96 -43.41
C PRO A 40 32.15 19.81 -42.66
N ASP A 41 33.45 19.60 -42.85
CA ASP A 41 34.20 18.59 -42.11
C ASP A 41 34.40 18.98 -40.64
N VAL A 42 34.52 20.27 -40.33
CA VAL A 42 34.62 20.78 -38.95
C VAL A 42 33.26 20.69 -38.24
N GLU A 43 32.15 20.95 -38.93
CA GLU A 43 30.81 20.78 -38.35
C GLU A 43 30.57 19.29 -38.00
N ARG A 44 30.96 18.36 -38.88
CA ARG A 44 30.90 16.92 -38.59
C ARG A 44 31.78 16.49 -37.42
N LEU A 45 32.95 17.09 -37.25
CA LEU A 45 33.80 16.85 -36.08
C LEU A 45 33.14 17.35 -34.79
N MET A 46 32.47 18.51 -34.83
CA MET A 46 31.72 19.03 -33.69
C MET A 46 30.51 18.14 -33.36
N GLU A 47 29.81 17.62 -34.37
CA GLU A 47 28.74 16.63 -34.19
C GLU A 47 29.28 15.32 -33.58
N ALA A 48 30.39 14.79 -34.08
CA ALA A 48 31.03 13.61 -33.53
C ALA A 48 31.47 13.82 -32.07
N PHE A 49 32.00 15.01 -31.75
CA PHE A 49 32.37 15.37 -30.38
C PHE A 49 31.15 15.49 -29.47
N ALA A 50 30.07 16.14 -29.93
CA ALA A 50 28.80 16.21 -29.21
C ALA A 50 28.22 14.82 -28.94
N PHE A 51 28.33 13.90 -29.90
CA PHE A 51 27.89 12.51 -29.73
C PHE A 51 28.70 11.77 -28.64
N MET A 52 30.02 11.93 -28.63
CA MET A 52 30.88 11.33 -27.60
C MET A 52 30.62 11.95 -26.21
N SER A 53 30.56 13.28 -26.12
CA SER A 53 30.29 14.01 -24.88
C SER A 53 28.91 13.64 -24.32
N GLY A 54 27.88 13.65 -25.17
CA GLY A 54 26.52 13.29 -24.79
C GLY A 54 26.42 11.84 -24.33
N SER A 55 27.14 10.92 -24.98
CA SER A 55 27.18 9.51 -24.56
C SER A 55 27.85 9.34 -23.20
N LEU A 56 28.89 10.12 -22.92
CA LEU A 56 29.57 10.10 -21.62
C LEU A 56 28.67 10.68 -20.53
N ARG A 57 28.00 11.80 -20.80
CA ARG A 57 27.06 12.43 -19.87
C ARG A 57 25.88 11.52 -19.56
N GLN A 58 25.29 10.87 -20.58
CA GLN A 58 24.23 9.89 -20.38
C GLN A 58 24.69 8.76 -19.44
N LYS A 59 25.88 8.17 -19.69
CA LYS A 59 26.41 7.12 -18.81
C LYS A 59 26.63 7.61 -17.37
N LEU A 60 27.14 8.82 -17.20
CA LEU A 60 27.40 9.38 -15.89
C LEU A 60 26.08 9.60 -15.12
N GLU A 61 25.06 10.11 -15.79
CA GLU A 61 23.73 10.32 -15.19
C GLU A 61 23.04 8.98 -14.86
N ASP A 62 23.19 7.97 -15.73
CA ASP A 62 22.64 6.61 -15.52
C ASP A 62 23.30 5.88 -14.34
N GLU A 63 24.59 6.11 -14.07
CA GLU A 63 25.34 5.48 -12.96
C GLU A 63 25.10 6.17 -11.60
N PHE A 64 24.64 7.43 -11.59
CA PHE A 64 24.45 8.20 -10.35
C PHE A 64 23.40 7.61 -9.37
N PRO A 65 22.26 7.08 -9.85
CA PRO A 65 21.33 6.33 -9.02
C PRO A 65 21.96 5.14 -8.32
N GLU A 66 22.88 4.41 -8.96
CA GLU A 66 23.52 3.24 -8.33
C GLU A 66 24.35 3.64 -7.11
N PHE A 67 25.09 4.74 -7.24
CA PHE A 67 25.88 5.31 -6.15
C PHE A 67 25.01 5.79 -4.98
N THR A 68 23.99 6.60 -5.28
CA THR A 68 23.10 7.18 -4.26
C THR A 68 22.24 6.11 -3.58
N HIS A 69 21.69 5.14 -4.32
CA HIS A 69 20.98 3.99 -3.74
C HIS A 69 21.89 3.17 -2.82
N GLY A 70 23.16 2.98 -3.18
CA GLY A 70 24.15 2.30 -2.34
C GLY A 70 24.35 3.00 -0.99
N LEU A 71 24.54 4.32 -1.00
CA LEU A 71 24.67 5.11 0.22
C LEU A 71 23.40 5.09 1.08
N ILE A 72 22.22 5.27 0.46
CA ILE A 72 20.94 5.23 1.17
C ILE A 72 20.71 3.85 1.80
N ARG A 73 21.11 2.77 1.14
CA ARG A 73 21.00 1.41 1.70
C ARG A 73 21.84 1.24 2.98
N MET A 74 22.99 1.90 3.08
CA MET A 74 23.84 1.88 4.27
C MET A 74 23.26 2.72 5.42
N LEU A 75 22.75 3.92 5.11
CA LEU A 75 22.19 4.82 6.13
C LEU A 75 20.79 4.41 6.59
N TRP A 76 19.93 4.01 5.65
CA TRP A 76 18.52 3.69 5.91
C TRP A 76 17.98 2.58 5.01
N ALA A 77 18.26 1.33 5.39
CA ALA A 77 17.94 0.13 4.61
C ALA A 77 16.44 -0.06 4.28
N ASN A 78 15.53 0.57 5.02
CA ASN A 78 14.08 0.40 4.83
C ASN A 78 13.48 1.36 3.79
N TYR A 79 14.17 2.44 3.41
CA TYR A 79 13.61 3.45 2.49
C TYR A 79 13.46 2.92 1.06
N LEU A 80 14.37 2.02 0.65
CA LEU A 80 14.37 1.44 -0.70
C LEU A 80 13.58 0.13 -0.78
N ARG A 81 12.93 -0.31 0.31
CA ARG A 81 12.13 -1.54 0.28
C ARG A 81 10.72 -1.24 -0.23
N PRO A 82 10.23 -1.99 -1.24
CA PRO A 82 8.84 -1.84 -1.66
C PRO A 82 7.91 -2.24 -0.52
N VAL A 83 6.81 -1.51 -0.36
CA VAL A 83 5.76 -1.83 0.61
C VAL A 83 4.92 -2.99 0.05
N PRO A 84 4.82 -4.14 0.75
CA PRO A 84 4.00 -5.24 0.29
C PRO A 84 2.51 -4.89 0.36
N ALA A 85 1.70 -5.54 -0.47
CA ALA A 85 0.25 -5.45 -0.35
C ALA A 85 -0.20 -5.95 1.03
N MET A 86 -1.08 -5.21 1.69
CA MET A 86 -1.63 -5.53 3.00
C MET A 86 -3.14 -5.29 3.01
N THR A 87 -3.86 -6.10 3.77
CA THR A 87 -5.32 -5.98 3.93
C THR A 87 -5.73 -6.40 5.32
N VAL A 88 -6.93 -5.98 5.74
CA VAL A 88 -7.57 -6.41 6.97
C VAL A 88 -8.54 -7.54 6.64
N ILE A 89 -8.48 -8.63 7.41
CA ILE A 89 -9.42 -9.75 7.28
C ILE A 89 -10.20 -9.92 8.59
N ALA A 90 -11.45 -10.35 8.48
CA ALA A 90 -12.27 -10.75 9.61
C ALA A 90 -12.29 -12.28 9.73
N TYR A 91 -12.01 -12.79 10.93
CA TYR A 91 -12.23 -14.20 11.25
C TYR A 91 -13.63 -14.35 11.81
N GLU A 92 -14.49 -15.06 11.09
CA GLU A 92 -15.84 -15.41 11.55
C GLU A 92 -15.88 -16.89 11.95
N PRO A 93 -15.69 -17.20 13.25
CA PRO A 93 -15.78 -18.56 13.71
C PRO A 93 -17.20 -19.10 13.55
N LYS A 94 -17.34 -20.34 13.06
CA LYS A 94 -18.62 -21.05 13.09
C LYS A 94 -18.93 -21.42 14.53
N THR A 95 -20.11 -21.02 14.98
CA THR A 95 -20.53 -21.00 16.38
C THR A 95 -20.50 -22.39 17.02
N ASP A 96 -20.77 -23.44 16.25
CA ASP A 96 -20.76 -24.83 16.75
C ASP A 96 -19.35 -25.40 17.06
N GLN A 97 -18.28 -24.81 16.51
CA GLN A 97 -16.95 -25.42 16.51
C GLN A 97 -15.99 -24.83 17.55
N LEU A 98 -16.24 -23.61 18.04
CA LEU A 98 -15.36 -22.91 18.96
C LEU A 98 -15.96 -22.86 20.36
N LYS A 99 -15.45 -23.73 21.25
CA LYS A 99 -15.86 -23.78 22.66
C LYS A 99 -14.88 -23.07 23.60
N VAL A 100 -13.63 -22.94 23.17
CA VAL A 100 -12.52 -22.38 23.95
C VAL A 100 -11.88 -21.27 23.11
N PRO A 101 -11.39 -20.17 23.70
CA PRO A 101 -10.62 -19.17 22.98
C PRO A 101 -9.41 -19.80 22.29
N VAL A 102 -9.23 -19.52 20.99
CA VAL A 102 -8.12 -20.04 20.20
C VAL A 102 -7.22 -18.89 19.78
N GLN A 103 -5.92 -19.02 20.02
CA GLN A 103 -4.94 -18.06 19.55
C GLN A 103 -4.47 -18.43 18.15
N VAL A 104 -4.57 -17.49 17.22
CA VAL A 104 -3.93 -17.59 15.90
C VAL A 104 -2.62 -16.81 15.97
N CYS A 105 -1.51 -17.50 15.72
CA CYS A 105 -0.19 -16.92 15.80
C CYS A 105 0.10 -16.00 14.61
N ARG A 106 0.99 -15.04 14.84
CA ARG A 106 1.65 -14.27 13.80
C ARG A 106 2.29 -15.21 12.77
N ASN A 107 2.34 -14.75 11.53
CA ASN A 107 2.87 -15.49 10.38
C ASN A 107 1.98 -16.65 9.89
N GLU A 108 0.78 -16.83 10.46
CA GLU A 108 -0.20 -17.75 9.89
C GLU A 108 -0.51 -17.35 8.43
N LEU A 109 -0.46 -18.34 7.54
CA LEU A 109 -0.55 -18.13 6.10
C LEU A 109 -2.01 -18.09 5.64
N ILE A 110 -2.41 -16.98 5.03
CA ILE A 110 -3.73 -16.78 4.44
C ILE A 110 -3.57 -16.70 2.93
N ARG A 111 -4.33 -17.53 2.21
CA ARG A 111 -4.31 -17.56 0.76
C ARG A 111 -5.52 -16.80 0.22
N SER A 112 -5.29 -15.91 -0.74
CA SER A 112 -6.39 -15.27 -1.46
C SER A 112 -7.15 -16.31 -2.30
N ARG A 113 -8.42 -16.03 -2.57
CA ARG A 113 -9.16 -16.78 -3.58
C ARG A 113 -8.40 -16.65 -4.90
N SER A 114 -8.10 -17.79 -5.52
CA SER A 114 -7.48 -17.82 -6.83
C SER A 114 -8.56 -17.53 -7.85
N GLU A 115 -8.60 -16.31 -8.38
CA GLU A 115 -9.43 -16.01 -9.54
C GLU A 115 -8.70 -16.41 -10.82
N LYS A 116 -9.44 -16.96 -11.78
CA LYS A 116 -8.95 -17.13 -13.16
C LYS A 116 -8.96 -15.76 -13.82
N SER A 117 -8.10 -14.86 -13.39
CA SER A 117 -7.93 -13.60 -14.08
C SER A 117 -7.14 -13.87 -15.36
N SER A 118 -7.80 -13.74 -16.49
CA SER A 118 -7.15 -13.56 -17.78
C SER A 118 -6.49 -12.18 -17.77
N LEU A 119 -5.40 -12.03 -17.00
CA LEU A 119 -4.55 -10.86 -17.13
C LEU A 119 -3.90 -10.97 -18.51
N THR A 120 -4.41 -10.20 -19.46
CA THR A 120 -3.66 -9.83 -20.65
C THR A 120 -2.46 -9.04 -20.15
N ALA A 121 -1.36 -9.74 -19.83
CA ALA A 121 -0.05 -9.13 -19.86
C ALA A 121 0.03 -8.42 -21.22
N GLN A 122 0.15 -7.09 -21.21
CA GLN A 122 0.44 -6.33 -22.42
C GLN A 122 1.74 -6.92 -22.99
N LYS A 123 1.56 -7.81 -23.98
CA LYS A 123 2.61 -8.42 -24.76
C LYS A 123 3.30 -7.29 -25.52
N VAL A 124 4.47 -6.88 -25.06
CA VAL A 124 5.39 -6.02 -25.84
C VAL A 124 6.23 -6.85 -26.83
N LEU A 125 6.05 -8.18 -26.92
CA LEU A 125 6.67 -9.00 -27.96
C LEU A 125 5.70 -10.07 -28.49
N PRO A 126 5.49 -10.19 -29.81
CA PRO A 126 4.83 -11.33 -30.40
C PRO A 126 5.88 -12.37 -30.72
N ASP A 127 6.03 -13.37 -29.87
CA ASP A 127 6.41 -14.67 -30.39
C ASP A 127 5.65 -15.80 -29.69
N ASN A 128 5.45 -16.86 -30.46
CA ASN A 128 4.63 -18.00 -30.14
C ASN A 128 5.13 -18.75 -28.91
N HIS A 129 4.19 -19.17 -28.06
CA HIS A 129 4.14 -20.39 -27.23
C HIS A 129 3.39 -20.12 -25.92
N ASP A 130 2.33 -20.91 -25.75
CA ASP A 130 1.56 -21.23 -24.56
C ASP A 130 1.05 -20.06 -23.69
N LYS A 131 -0.28 -19.88 -23.72
CA LYS A 131 -1.00 -19.10 -22.70
C LYS A 131 -0.80 -19.75 -21.34
N ILE A 132 0.21 -19.32 -20.59
CA ILE A 132 0.35 -19.65 -19.17
C ILE A 132 -0.78 -18.92 -18.43
N VAL A 133 -1.92 -19.59 -18.27
CA VAL A 133 -2.98 -19.18 -17.33
C VAL A 133 -2.46 -19.51 -15.93
N SER A 134 -1.55 -18.68 -15.41
CA SER A 134 -1.13 -18.79 -14.03
C SER A 134 -2.23 -18.20 -13.16
N SER A 135 -2.96 -19.05 -12.46
CA SER A 135 -3.88 -18.62 -11.43
C SER A 135 -3.04 -18.14 -10.23
N VAL A 136 -2.63 -16.87 -10.24
CA VAL A 136 -1.76 -16.31 -9.21
C VAL A 136 -2.60 -16.07 -7.95
N ALA A 137 -2.42 -16.93 -6.95
CA ALA A 137 -2.96 -16.70 -5.62
C ALA A 137 -1.95 -15.90 -4.79
N CYS A 138 -2.42 -14.82 -4.16
CA CYS A 138 -1.61 -14.04 -3.24
C CYS A 138 -1.57 -14.74 -1.89
N HIS A 139 -0.39 -14.74 -1.26
CA HIS A 139 -0.18 -15.28 0.07
C HIS A 139 0.08 -14.11 1.02
N PHE A 140 -0.73 -14.03 2.06
CA PHE A 140 -0.62 -13.04 3.12
C PHE A 140 -0.27 -13.75 4.42
N THR A 141 0.36 -13.02 5.33
CA THR A 141 0.71 -13.52 6.67
C THR A 141 0.14 -12.59 7.72
N LEU A 142 -0.36 -13.13 8.82
CA LEU A 142 -0.78 -12.30 9.95
C LEU A 142 0.40 -11.49 10.51
N ALA A 143 0.19 -10.20 10.72
CA ALA A 143 1.20 -9.30 11.29
C ALA A 143 1.32 -9.38 12.82
N ARG A 144 0.31 -9.95 13.49
CA ARG A 144 0.22 -10.03 14.96
C ARG A 144 -0.56 -11.27 15.39
N ASP A 145 -0.38 -11.67 16.64
CA ASP A 145 -1.18 -12.70 17.29
C ASP A 145 -2.59 -12.16 17.55
N ILE A 146 -3.62 -13.00 17.35
CA ILE A 146 -5.02 -12.62 17.56
C ILE A 146 -5.71 -13.75 18.34
N TRP A 147 -6.48 -13.37 19.37
CA TRP A 147 -7.31 -14.30 20.12
C TRP A 147 -8.72 -14.34 19.53
N LEU A 148 -9.12 -15.50 19.01
CA LEU A 148 -10.48 -15.76 18.57
C LEU A 148 -11.32 -16.20 19.76
N GLN A 149 -12.35 -15.42 20.07
CA GLN A 149 -13.30 -15.73 21.13
C GLN A 149 -14.63 -16.19 20.53
N PRO A 150 -15.36 -17.11 21.18
CA PRO A 150 -16.69 -17.53 20.74
C PRO A 150 -17.75 -16.49 21.15
N LEU A 151 -17.49 -15.23 20.80
CA LEU A 151 -18.35 -14.09 21.04
C LEU A 151 -18.71 -13.46 19.70
N ARG A 152 -19.97 -13.06 19.57
CA ARG A 152 -20.44 -12.24 18.45
C ARG A 152 -21.05 -10.96 18.97
N ILE A 153 -20.86 -9.89 18.23
CA ILE A 153 -21.52 -8.62 18.48
C ILE A 153 -22.99 -8.80 18.06
N LEU A 154 -23.91 -8.64 19.00
CA LEU A 154 -25.35 -8.69 18.76
C LEU A 154 -25.87 -7.33 18.33
N ASP A 155 -25.47 -6.29 19.05
CA ASP A 155 -25.93 -4.93 18.80
C ASP A 155 -24.91 -3.92 19.35
N THR A 156 -24.84 -2.76 18.70
CA THR A 156 -23.99 -1.64 19.08
C THR A 156 -24.85 -0.39 19.09
N ARG A 157 -25.05 0.20 20.27
CA ARG A 157 -25.90 1.38 20.44
C ARG A 157 -25.11 2.52 21.01
N ASN A 158 -25.38 3.72 20.52
CA ASN A 158 -24.92 4.94 21.15
C ASN A 158 -25.97 5.38 22.18
N ALA A 159 -25.63 5.25 23.47
CA ALA A 159 -26.45 5.68 24.60
C ALA A 159 -25.95 7.01 25.19
N SER A 160 -25.13 7.76 24.43
CA SER A 160 -24.55 9.03 24.88
C SER A 160 -25.62 10.06 25.24
N SER A 161 -25.35 10.77 26.32
CA SER A 161 -26.10 11.92 26.81
C SER A 161 -25.31 13.21 26.62
N LEU A 162 -25.90 14.36 26.98
CA LEU A 162 -25.21 15.66 26.95
C LEU A 162 -24.04 15.77 27.96
N LYS A 163 -23.96 14.85 28.94
CA LYS A 163 -22.95 14.86 30.01
C LYS A 163 -21.94 13.74 29.87
N GLU A 164 -22.34 12.60 29.30
CA GLU A 164 -21.53 11.39 29.23
C GLU A 164 -21.67 10.75 27.86
N GLY A 165 -20.55 10.42 27.22
CA GLY A 165 -20.53 9.56 26.05
C GLY A 165 -20.64 8.10 26.48
N ILE A 166 -21.61 7.36 25.98
CA ILE A 166 -21.79 5.93 26.30
C ILE A 166 -22.03 5.16 25.01
N ILE A 167 -21.25 4.10 24.81
CA ILE A 167 -21.43 3.15 23.71
C ILE A 167 -21.69 1.78 24.34
N ASP A 168 -22.90 1.28 24.14
CA ASP A 168 -23.32 -0.02 24.61
C ASP A 168 -23.05 -1.06 23.52
N ILE A 169 -22.14 -2.00 23.79
CA ILE A 169 -21.84 -3.12 22.89
C ILE A 169 -22.33 -4.39 23.55
N SER A 170 -23.35 -5.00 22.95
CA SER A 170 -23.95 -6.24 23.44
C SER A 170 -23.31 -7.42 22.75
N PHE A 171 -22.77 -8.37 23.52
CA PHE A 171 -22.21 -9.61 23.02
C PHE A 171 -23.14 -10.78 23.27
N THR A 172 -23.15 -11.74 22.35
CA THR A 172 -23.79 -13.04 22.53
C THR A 172 -22.74 -14.14 22.41
N ALA A 173 -22.88 -15.15 23.26
CA ALA A 173 -22.10 -16.37 23.27
C ALA A 173 -23.05 -17.56 23.13
N ASP A 174 -22.59 -18.63 22.49
CA ASP A 174 -23.39 -19.85 22.40
C ASP A 174 -23.56 -20.53 23.76
N ASN A 175 -24.70 -21.21 23.92
CA ASN A 175 -25.15 -21.83 25.17
C ASN A 175 -24.17 -22.87 25.76
N ASN A 176 -23.23 -23.38 24.95
CA ASN A 176 -22.25 -24.39 25.36
C ASN A 176 -20.92 -23.82 25.84
N VAL A 177 -20.77 -22.49 25.90
CA VAL A 177 -19.54 -21.84 26.38
C VAL A 177 -19.69 -21.47 27.85
N SER A 178 -18.84 -22.03 28.70
CA SER A 178 -18.80 -21.62 30.10
C SER A 178 -18.22 -20.20 30.22
N PRO A 179 -18.88 -19.27 30.93
CA PRO A 179 -18.43 -17.88 31.05
C PRO A 179 -17.06 -17.74 31.74
N ALA A 180 -16.67 -18.72 32.57
CA ALA A 180 -15.36 -18.74 33.23
C ALA A 180 -14.18 -18.97 32.26
N MET A 181 -14.43 -19.46 31.05
CA MET A 181 -13.40 -19.67 30.02
C MET A 181 -13.25 -18.49 29.06
N LEU A 182 -14.10 -17.47 29.16
CA LEU A 182 -14.04 -16.26 28.35
C LEU A 182 -13.12 -15.24 29.03
N ASP A 183 -11.99 -14.94 28.39
CA ASP A 183 -11.06 -13.92 28.85
C ASP A 183 -11.35 -12.58 28.13
N LEU A 184 -12.28 -11.79 28.67
CA LEU A 184 -12.73 -10.54 28.05
C LEU A 184 -11.61 -9.48 27.94
N ASN A 185 -10.51 -9.63 28.69
CA ASN A 185 -9.36 -8.72 28.62
C ASN A 185 -8.61 -8.81 27.28
N LYS A 186 -8.79 -9.92 26.55
CA LYS A 186 -8.14 -10.16 25.26
C LYS A 186 -9.02 -9.83 24.06
N ILE A 187 -10.14 -9.15 24.27
CA ILE A 187 -11.01 -8.72 23.17
C ILE A 187 -10.32 -7.57 22.42
N THR A 188 -10.13 -7.77 21.12
CA THR A 188 -9.61 -6.74 20.22
C THR A 188 -10.73 -6.26 19.31
N PHE A 189 -11.02 -4.96 19.36
CA PHE A 189 -11.99 -4.34 18.45
C PHE A 189 -11.29 -3.80 17.21
N TRP A 190 -11.91 -4.02 16.06
CA TRP A 190 -11.59 -3.29 14.85
C TRP A 190 -12.62 -2.18 14.67
N LEU A 191 -12.18 -0.94 14.79
CA LEU A 191 -12.99 0.25 14.52
C LEU A 191 -12.89 0.51 13.02
N GLY A 192 -13.81 -0.04 12.24
CA GLY A 192 -13.84 0.18 10.81
C GLY A 192 -15.24 0.42 10.30
N ASN A 193 -15.41 1.63 9.77
CA ASN A 193 -16.56 2.05 8.97
C ASN A 193 -16.02 2.48 7.61
N GLU A 194 -16.90 2.63 6.62
CA GLU A 194 -16.58 3.30 5.35
C GLU A 194 -16.16 4.77 5.59
N ASP A 195 -16.66 5.39 6.67
CA ASP A 195 -16.35 6.78 7.02
C ASP A 195 -15.11 6.94 7.90
N ASP A 196 -14.07 7.54 7.34
CA ASP A 196 -12.84 7.86 8.07
C ASP A 196 -13.06 8.79 9.26
N TYR A 197 -13.96 9.78 9.16
CA TYR A 197 -14.18 10.77 10.22
C TYR A 197 -14.64 10.14 11.53
N THR A 198 -15.68 9.29 11.46
CA THR A 198 -16.27 8.63 12.63
C THR A 198 -15.27 7.72 13.33
N ARG A 199 -14.45 6.99 12.55
CA ARG A 199 -13.40 6.11 13.07
C ARG A 199 -12.35 6.88 13.87
N HIS A 200 -11.84 7.98 13.33
CA HIS A 200 -10.82 8.77 14.03
C HIS A 200 -11.38 9.42 15.29
N GLN A 201 -12.62 9.92 15.23
CA GLN A 201 -13.28 10.51 16.40
C GLN A 201 -13.48 9.49 17.53
N LEU A 202 -13.94 8.27 17.19
CA LEU A 202 -14.06 7.19 18.17
C LEU A 202 -12.71 6.77 18.74
N TYR A 203 -11.68 6.67 17.90
CA TYR A 203 -10.33 6.33 18.34
C TYR A 203 -9.78 7.35 19.35
N LEU A 204 -9.93 8.65 19.06
CA LEU A 204 -9.52 9.72 19.98
C LEU A 204 -10.32 9.66 21.28
N TRP A 205 -11.64 9.46 21.18
CA TRP A 205 -12.50 9.34 22.34
C TRP A 205 -12.09 8.17 23.26
N PHE A 206 -11.76 7.00 22.71
CA PHE A 206 -11.24 5.87 23.48
C PHE A 206 -9.86 6.12 24.11
N CYS A 207 -9.02 6.93 23.48
CA CYS A 207 -7.69 7.27 24.04
C CYS A 207 -7.78 8.32 25.16
N GLU A 208 -8.71 9.26 25.07
CA GLU A 208 -8.87 10.36 26.03
C GLU A 208 -9.73 9.98 27.25
N CYS A 209 -10.60 8.97 27.15
CA CYS A 209 -11.44 8.49 28.26
C CYS A 209 -10.97 7.12 28.80
N PRO A 210 -9.87 7.05 29.57
CA PRO A 210 -9.39 5.79 30.17
C PRO A 210 -10.25 5.26 31.34
N ASP A 211 -11.10 6.10 31.94
CA ASP A 211 -11.70 5.82 33.27
C ASP A 211 -13.08 5.14 33.25
N GLY A 212 -13.58 4.63 32.11
CA GLY A 212 -15.02 4.37 31.94
C GLY A 212 -15.47 3.03 31.36
N CYS A 213 -14.63 1.99 31.22
CA CYS A 213 -15.11 0.71 30.69
C CYS A 213 -15.71 -0.16 31.82
N GLY A 214 -17.01 0.02 32.09
CA GLY A 214 -17.78 -0.88 32.95
C GLY A 214 -18.38 -2.02 32.13
N THR A 215 -17.89 -3.25 32.29
CA THR A 215 -18.52 -4.43 31.69
C THR A 215 -19.67 -4.91 32.58
N ASP A 216 -20.92 -4.50 32.31
CA ASP A 216 -22.11 -5.03 33.00
C ASP A 216 -22.63 -6.29 32.27
N CYS A 217 -22.25 -7.48 32.74
CA CYS A 217 -22.74 -8.75 32.20
C CYS A 217 -24.18 -9.04 32.66
N ARG A 218 -25.18 -8.45 32.00
CA ARG A 218 -26.59 -8.84 32.22
C ARG A 218 -26.93 -10.06 31.36
N ARG A 219 -27.32 -11.18 32.01
CA ARG A 219 -27.99 -12.30 31.33
C ARG A 219 -29.33 -11.81 30.78
N VAL A 220 -29.42 -11.65 29.47
CA VAL A 220 -30.73 -11.51 28.80
C VAL A 220 -31.29 -12.93 28.66
N PRO A 221 -32.46 -13.25 29.25
CA PRO A 221 -33.07 -14.55 29.06
C PRO A 221 -33.40 -14.77 27.57
N PRO A 222 -33.33 -16.00 27.05
CA PRO A 222 -33.72 -16.26 25.67
C PRO A 222 -35.16 -15.80 25.50
N ALA A 223 -35.39 -14.87 24.58
CA ALA A 223 -36.72 -14.40 24.25
C ALA A 223 -37.60 -15.62 23.98
N ALA A 224 -38.65 -15.76 24.80
CA ALA A 224 -39.66 -16.77 24.60
C ALA A 224 -40.13 -16.70 23.15
N ALA A 225 -40.02 -17.82 22.43
CA ALA A 225 -40.62 -18.01 21.13
C ALA A 225 -42.15 -17.86 21.28
N GLY A 226 -42.62 -16.62 21.18
CA GLY A 226 -44.03 -16.24 21.20
C GLY A 226 -44.52 -16.03 19.78
N SER A 227 -44.99 -17.13 19.17
CA SER A 227 -46.10 -17.20 18.22
C SER A 227 -46.51 -15.86 17.57
N VAL A 228 -45.95 -15.54 16.39
CA VAL A 228 -46.63 -14.64 15.45
C VAL A 228 -47.67 -15.48 14.70
N ALA A 229 -48.90 -15.39 15.20
CA ALA A 229 -50.08 -15.83 14.48
C ALA A 229 -50.20 -15.06 13.17
N GLY A 230 -50.52 -15.78 12.09
CA GLY A 230 -50.80 -15.20 10.79
C GLY A 230 -52.05 -14.31 10.79
N GLY A 231 -51.93 -13.22 10.05
CA GLY A 231 -52.99 -12.34 9.55
C GLY A 231 -52.26 -11.30 8.70
N GLY A 232 -52.39 -11.22 7.38
CA GLY A 232 -53.57 -11.40 6.54
C GLY A 232 -54.11 -10.02 6.20
N GLY A 233 -53.78 -9.49 5.01
CA GLY A 233 -54.51 -8.37 4.40
C GLY A 233 -53.66 -7.27 3.77
N PHE A 234 -53.57 -7.36 2.44
CA PHE A 234 -53.30 -6.34 1.41
C PHE A 234 -51.99 -5.54 1.44
#